data_AF-A0ABD3Q3P6-F1
#
_entry.id   AF-A0ABD3Q3P6-F1
#
_cell.length_a   1.000
_cell.length_b   1.000
_cell.length_c   1.000
_cell.angle_alpha   90.00
_cell.angle_beta   90.00
_cell.angle_gamma   90.00
#
_symmetry.space_group_name_H-M   'P 1'
#
loop_
_entity.id
_entity.type
_entity.pdbx_description
1 polymer ?
#
loop_
_entity_poly.entity_id
_entity_poly.type
_entity_poly.pdbx_seq_one_letter_code
_entity_poly.pdbx_strand_id
1 'polypeptide(L)'
;MEASNDEDHESPKVAQENKASADADDTSCTSNQSTSSKPKSNSAHDHIPPTSHRMLFNNEAFGLRPDLTVEQEPGKSSPQLTPKKWEMIIDVLKHWGPQDNDGNYINPDLIEDEDEKKRVKEHRKANRLAYEWCKTYNLEEYIETSNQKESYRLRRKKCGRIALPMHQVFDALSDIHVKTSHSGRDSTYGELSKEFCNITQKLCLLFIKLCPVCRLKTTTQPAAKKTAKKKSVRTKPKAAKKRKADSEVASEQSSKKHRPSTGNKKTIVISGVTSGLGRGLLEYYYLQGHRIVGCARTTQDVNSLSKLFPQATLSVVNVASDMEVAAWAQDLCGKLGVDHFNNSERLEVDIVIANARVSPETAHENRCAWQISRVDFDATLDINIKGVSNMIQHFVPIMIDNAKNQKNPSNKCFVAMSSGLGRSPNPYHTAYCASKWAIEGMIKSLAMSLPEPLYAVPLAPVSLQEQIRQSTNLQMMRYCWRARSGS
;
A
#
# COMPACT_ATOMS: atom_id res chain seq x y z
N MET A 1 2.75 76.02 -9.67
CA MET A 1 1.29 76.17 -9.79
C MET A 1 0.73 74.77 -9.61
N GLU A 2 0.63 74.28 -8.36
CA GLU A 2 -0.51 74.48 -7.42
C GLU A 2 -1.79 73.88 -8.04
N ALA A 3 -2.63 73.07 -7.40
CA ALA A 3 -2.92 72.72 -5.99
C ALA A 3 -3.69 71.37 -6.03
N SER A 4 -3.48 70.39 -5.13
CA SER A 4 -4.18 70.19 -3.83
C SER A 4 -5.68 70.51 -3.79
N ASN A 5 -6.46 69.56 -3.26
CA ASN A 5 -7.58 69.67 -2.28
C ASN A 5 -8.28 68.28 -2.24
N ASP A 6 -8.31 67.55 -1.11
CA ASP A 6 -9.12 67.77 0.11
C ASP A 6 -10.62 67.59 -0.21
N GLU A 7 -11.50 66.87 0.50
CA GLU A 7 -11.66 66.45 1.91
C GLU A 7 -12.93 65.53 1.90
N ASP A 8 -12.99 64.41 2.62
CA ASP A 8 -13.63 64.17 3.93
C ASP A 8 -15.04 63.54 3.94
N HIS A 9 -15.21 62.61 4.90
CA HIS A 9 -16.38 62.25 5.72
C HIS A 9 -17.79 62.10 5.06
N GLU A 10 -18.63 61.11 5.36
CA GLU A 10 -19.04 60.60 6.67
C GLU A 10 -19.92 59.34 6.51
N SER A 11 -19.92 58.47 7.53
CA SER A 11 -20.81 57.30 7.65
C SER A 11 -22.24 57.68 8.06
N PRO A 12 -23.17 56.71 8.14
CA PRO A 12 -24.02 56.67 9.32
C PRO A 12 -24.08 55.31 10.02
N LYS A 13 -24.11 55.41 11.35
CA LYS A 13 -24.25 54.37 12.35
C LYS A 13 -25.71 53.86 12.48
N VAL A 14 -25.80 52.55 12.72
CA VAL A 14 -26.52 51.84 13.80
C VAL A 14 -27.95 52.25 14.19
N ALA A 15 -28.86 51.28 14.19
CA ALA A 15 -29.88 51.12 15.23
C ALA A 15 -30.13 49.62 15.52
N GLN A 16 -29.96 49.23 16.78
CA GLN A 16 -30.38 47.97 17.39
C GLN A 16 -31.88 47.99 17.67
N GLU A 17 -32.53 46.82 17.71
CA GLU A 17 -33.50 46.52 18.78
C GLU A 17 -33.68 45.00 18.97
N ASN A 18 -33.57 44.59 20.24
CA ASN A 18 -33.78 43.24 20.76
C ASN A 18 -35.28 43.00 21.03
N LYS A 19 -35.72 41.74 20.97
CA LYS A 19 -36.52 41.13 22.06
C LYS A 19 -36.62 39.61 21.94
N ALA A 20 -36.47 38.96 23.09
CA ALA A 20 -36.50 37.53 23.34
C ALA A 20 -37.90 37.07 23.81
N SER A 21 -38.18 35.77 23.68
CA SER A 21 -38.90 34.98 24.70
C SER A 21 -38.77 33.48 24.40
N ALA A 22 -38.40 32.73 25.43
CA ALA A 22 -38.45 31.28 25.53
C ALA A 22 -39.89 30.81 25.86
N ASP A 23 -40.24 29.57 25.52
CA ASP A 23 -40.49 28.51 26.51
C ASP A 23 -40.90 27.18 25.85
N ALA A 24 -40.58 26.10 26.57
CA ALA A 24 -40.75 24.70 26.24
C ALA A 24 -42.22 24.23 26.32
N ASP A 25 -42.56 23.15 25.61
CA ASP A 25 -43.02 21.94 26.31
C ASP A 25 -43.07 20.67 25.43
N ASP A 26 -42.99 19.60 26.18
CA ASP A 26 -42.89 18.17 25.90
C ASP A 26 -44.07 17.58 25.11
N THR A 27 -43.81 16.65 24.18
CA THR A 27 -44.75 15.54 23.93
C THR A 27 -44.06 14.36 23.24
N SER A 28 -43.95 13.30 24.02
CA SER A 28 -43.66 11.92 23.65
C SER A 28 -44.47 11.42 22.43
N CYS A 29 -43.79 10.79 21.48
CA CYS A 29 -44.39 9.72 20.68
C CYS A 29 -43.40 8.58 20.51
N THR A 30 -43.68 7.51 21.24
CA THR A 30 -43.10 6.18 21.13
C THR A 30 -43.33 5.59 19.74
N SER A 31 -42.27 5.16 19.07
CA SER A 31 -42.36 4.14 18.02
C SER A 31 -41.29 3.08 18.25
N ASN A 32 -41.74 1.91 18.69
CA ASN A 32 -40.97 0.68 18.82
C ASN A 32 -40.26 0.35 17.50
N GLN A 33 -38.94 0.30 17.49
CA GLN A 33 -38.20 -0.52 16.54
C GLN A 33 -37.28 -1.47 17.32
N SER A 34 -37.63 -2.75 17.18
CA SER A 34 -36.98 -3.91 17.74
C SER A 34 -35.49 -3.93 17.41
N THR A 35 -34.69 -4.03 18.47
CA THR A 35 -33.27 -4.34 18.47
C THR A 35 -33.01 -5.68 17.79
N SER A 36 -32.35 -5.67 16.62
CA SER A 36 -31.57 -6.81 16.15
C SER A 36 -30.10 -6.39 16.02
N SER A 37 -29.43 -6.26 17.16
CA SER A 37 -27.98 -6.12 17.22
C SER A 37 -27.34 -7.42 16.71
N LYS A 38 -26.92 -7.45 15.44
CA LYS A 38 -25.97 -8.47 14.97
C LYS A 38 -24.67 -8.34 15.77
N PRO A 39 -24.10 -9.44 16.29
CA PRO A 39 -22.86 -9.37 17.06
C PRO A 39 -21.73 -8.90 16.15
N LYS A 40 -21.06 -7.81 16.53
CA LYS A 40 -19.79 -7.38 15.93
C LYS A 40 -18.79 -8.52 16.13
N SER A 41 -18.45 -9.23 15.07
CA SER A 41 -17.38 -10.21 15.09
C SER A 41 -16.06 -9.46 15.29
N ASN A 42 -15.48 -9.55 16.50
CA ASN A 42 -14.12 -9.12 16.76
C ASN A 42 -13.16 -9.95 15.90
N SER A 43 -12.83 -9.45 14.71
CA SER A 43 -11.85 -10.04 13.83
C SER A 43 -10.47 -9.60 14.30
N ALA A 44 -9.57 -10.54 14.56
CA ALA A 44 -8.18 -10.27 14.99
C ALA A 44 -7.32 -9.52 13.93
N HIS A 45 -7.94 -9.09 12.82
CA HIS A 45 -7.34 -8.34 11.72
C HIS A 45 -7.61 -6.84 11.76
N ASP A 46 -8.52 -6.36 12.61
CA ASP A 46 -8.92 -4.94 12.65
C ASP A 46 -7.80 -4.03 13.20
N HIS A 47 -6.65 -4.60 13.61
CA HIS A 47 -5.50 -3.90 14.20
C HIS A 47 -4.17 -4.13 13.47
N ILE A 48 -4.14 -4.82 12.32
CA ILE A 48 -2.91 -5.08 11.54
C ILE A 48 -3.16 -4.65 10.08
N PRO A 49 -2.43 -3.66 9.54
CA PRO A 49 -2.68 -3.16 8.20
C PRO A 49 -2.39 -4.26 7.17
N PRO A 50 -3.29 -4.45 6.20
CA PRO A 50 -3.15 -5.42 5.11
C PRO A 50 -1.91 -5.21 4.20
N THR A 51 -1.15 -4.13 4.38
CA THR A 51 -0.11 -3.67 3.44
C THR A 51 1.19 -4.46 3.50
N SER A 52 1.74 -4.83 4.67
CA SER A 52 3.00 -5.61 4.72
C SER A 52 2.81 -7.06 4.29
N HIS A 53 1.73 -7.72 4.75
CA HIS A 53 1.45 -9.11 4.37
C HIS A 53 1.19 -9.24 2.86
N ARG A 54 0.41 -8.32 2.28
CA ARG A 54 0.18 -8.28 0.82
C ARG A 54 1.45 -8.06 0.04
N MET A 55 2.27 -7.09 0.44
CA MET A 55 3.52 -6.79 -0.25
C MET A 55 4.49 -7.97 -0.21
N LEU A 56 4.71 -8.56 0.97
CA LEU A 56 5.60 -9.72 1.12
C LEU A 56 5.06 -10.93 0.34
N PHE A 57 3.76 -11.19 0.41
CA PHE A 57 3.15 -12.29 -0.32
C PHE A 57 3.27 -12.08 -1.82
N ASN A 58 2.92 -10.92 -2.35
CA ASN A 58 2.98 -10.66 -3.79
C ASN A 58 4.41 -10.72 -4.33
N ASN A 59 5.39 -10.22 -3.56
CA ASN A 59 6.80 -10.31 -3.93
C ASN A 59 7.29 -11.78 -3.94
N GLU A 60 7.03 -12.55 -2.88
CA GLU A 60 7.47 -13.94 -2.81
C GLU A 60 6.68 -14.90 -3.72
N ALA A 61 5.39 -14.65 -3.95
CA ALA A 61 4.51 -15.50 -4.74
C ALA A 61 4.69 -15.29 -6.24
N PHE A 62 4.90 -14.03 -6.65
CA PHE A 62 4.81 -13.63 -8.06
C PHE A 62 6.05 -12.91 -8.57
N GLY A 63 7.07 -12.68 -7.73
CA GLY A 63 8.28 -11.97 -8.13
C GLY A 63 8.05 -10.48 -8.39
N LEU A 64 6.95 -9.92 -7.88
CA LEU A 64 6.63 -8.49 -7.97
C LEU A 64 7.55 -7.73 -7.00
N ARG A 65 8.77 -7.41 -7.45
CA ARG A 65 9.69 -6.56 -6.70
C ARG A 65 9.20 -5.11 -6.73
N PRO A 66 9.17 -4.41 -5.59
CA PRO A 66 8.94 -2.96 -5.56
C PRO A 66 10.06 -2.15 -6.22
N ASP A 67 11.21 -2.80 -6.48
CA ASP A 67 12.40 -2.21 -7.07
C ASP A 67 12.71 -2.92 -8.40
N LEU A 68 12.84 -2.11 -9.46
CA LEU A 68 13.25 -2.43 -10.84
C LEU A 68 12.15 -2.92 -11.82
N THR A 69 11.81 -1.99 -12.72
CA THR A 69 11.49 -2.01 -14.18
C THR A 69 11.36 -3.31 -15.00
N VAL A 70 11.25 -4.50 -14.42
CA VAL A 70 11.04 -5.74 -15.18
C VAL A 70 9.91 -6.51 -14.52
N GLU A 71 8.73 -6.49 -15.14
CA GLU A 71 7.74 -7.54 -14.95
C GLU A 71 8.44 -8.86 -15.33
N GLN A 72 8.97 -9.60 -14.36
CA GLN A 72 9.38 -10.98 -14.63
C GLN A 72 8.09 -11.77 -14.82
N GLU A 73 7.76 -12.03 -16.09
CA GLU A 73 6.74 -13.00 -16.45
C GLU A 73 6.99 -14.27 -15.62
N PRO A 74 5.98 -14.73 -14.86
CA PRO A 74 6.16 -15.93 -14.06
C PRO A 74 6.57 -17.06 -15.01
N GLY A 75 7.51 -17.91 -14.57
CA GLY A 75 8.08 -18.96 -15.42
C GLY A 75 7.00 -19.72 -16.18
N LYS A 76 7.31 -20.19 -17.41
CA LYS A 76 6.39 -20.72 -18.45
C LYS A 76 5.33 -21.75 -17.98
N SER A 77 5.42 -22.27 -16.75
CA SER A 77 4.53 -23.23 -16.11
C SER A 77 3.64 -22.67 -14.98
N SER A 78 3.63 -21.36 -14.71
CA SER A 78 2.80 -20.81 -13.64
C SER A 78 1.30 -20.89 -13.97
N PRO A 79 0.45 -21.44 -13.08
CA PRO A 79 -0.99 -21.52 -13.30
C PRO A 79 -1.71 -20.17 -13.12
N GLN A 80 -0.98 -19.09 -12.79
CA GLN A 80 -1.55 -17.78 -12.52
C GLN A 80 -1.74 -16.93 -13.77
N LEU A 81 -2.85 -16.18 -13.83
CA LEU A 81 -3.09 -15.19 -14.87
C LEU A 81 -2.45 -13.86 -14.46
N THR A 82 -1.47 -13.39 -15.22
CA THR A 82 -0.94 -12.03 -15.08
C THR A 82 -2.05 -11.01 -15.38
N PRO A 83 -2.03 -9.80 -14.80
CA PRO A 83 -3.05 -8.77 -15.05
C PRO A 83 -3.23 -8.50 -16.56
N LYS A 84 -2.12 -8.30 -17.28
CA LYS A 84 -2.12 -8.07 -18.73
C LYS A 84 -2.75 -9.23 -19.52
N LYS A 85 -2.43 -10.47 -19.16
CA LYS A 85 -3.01 -11.65 -19.82
C LYS A 85 -4.50 -11.78 -19.51
N TRP A 86 -4.92 -11.47 -18.29
CA TRP A 86 -6.32 -11.50 -17.88
C TRP A 86 -7.15 -10.45 -18.64
N GLU A 87 -6.67 -9.21 -18.70
CA GLU A 87 -7.31 -8.11 -19.47
C GLU A 87 -7.43 -8.47 -20.95
N MET A 88 -6.35 -8.98 -21.54
CA MET A 88 -6.34 -9.43 -22.95
C MET A 88 -7.35 -10.55 -23.20
N ILE A 89 -7.47 -11.54 -22.30
CA ILE A 89 -8.47 -12.61 -22.44
C ILE A 89 -9.88 -12.03 -22.40
N ILE A 90 -10.17 -11.13 -21.47
CA ILE A 90 -11.50 -10.51 -21.34
C ILE A 90 -11.84 -9.70 -22.58
N ASP A 91 -10.95 -8.81 -23.01
CA ASP A 91 -11.18 -7.96 -24.18
C ASP A 91 -11.45 -8.80 -25.44
N VAL A 92 -10.66 -9.86 -25.64
CA VAL A 92 -10.84 -10.73 -26.80
C VAL A 92 -12.14 -11.53 -26.74
N LEU A 93 -12.49 -12.09 -25.56
CA LEU A 93 -13.72 -12.85 -25.38
C LEU A 93 -14.97 -11.97 -25.49
N LYS A 94 -14.92 -10.74 -24.96
CA LYS A 94 -16.02 -9.77 -25.05
C LYS A 94 -16.41 -9.46 -26.50
N HIS A 95 -15.44 -9.44 -27.40
CA HIS A 95 -15.65 -9.14 -28.82
C HIS A 95 -15.63 -10.37 -29.73
N TRP A 96 -15.63 -11.59 -29.17
CA TRP A 96 -15.44 -12.83 -29.94
C TRP A 96 -16.64 -13.21 -30.83
N GLY A 97 -17.79 -12.60 -30.58
CA GLY A 97 -19.03 -12.76 -31.35
C GLY A 97 -20.20 -13.18 -30.47
N PRO A 98 -21.40 -13.30 -31.04
CA PRO A 98 -22.61 -13.67 -30.31
C PRO A 98 -22.53 -15.12 -29.80
N GLN A 99 -23.20 -15.37 -28.68
CA GLN A 99 -23.32 -16.69 -28.06
C GLN A 99 -24.74 -17.23 -28.21
N ASP A 100 -24.88 -18.55 -28.29
CA ASP A 100 -26.16 -19.24 -28.20
C ASP A 100 -26.68 -19.31 -26.75
N ASN A 101 -27.88 -19.85 -26.56
CA ASN A 101 -28.51 -20.02 -25.24
C ASN A 101 -27.69 -20.90 -24.27
N ASP A 102 -26.76 -21.70 -24.80
CA ASP A 102 -25.87 -22.57 -24.04
C ASP A 102 -24.51 -21.90 -23.75
N GLY A 103 -24.33 -20.63 -24.13
CA GLY A 103 -23.11 -19.85 -23.91
C GLY A 103 -21.95 -20.21 -24.86
N ASN A 104 -22.25 -20.88 -25.98
CA ASN A 104 -21.26 -21.19 -27.01
C ASN A 104 -21.26 -20.14 -28.11
N TYR A 105 -20.07 -19.75 -28.58
CA TYR A 105 -19.94 -18.77 -29.65
C TYR A 105 -20.45 -19.32 -30.97
N ILE A 106 -21.34 -18.54 -31.61
CA ILE A 106 -21.93 -18.87 -32.89
C ILE A 106 -20.84 -18.87 -33.98
N ASN A 107 -20.99 -19.78 -34.95
CA ASN A 107 -20.13 -19.81 -36.14
C ASN A 107 -20.35 -18.51 -36.95
N PRO A 108 -19.31 -17.74 -37.33
CA PRO A 108 -19.48 -16.47 -38.03
C PRO A 108 -20.25 -16.58 -39.34
N ASP A 109 -20.26 -17.76 -39.98
CA ASP A 109 -21.03 -17.99 -41.20
C ASP A 109 -22.54 -18.07 -40.98
N LEU A 110 -22.99 -18.24 -39.73
CA LEU A 110 -24.39 -18.28 -39.32
C LEU A 110 -24.90 -16.92 -38.79
N ILE A 111 -24.07 -15.88 -38.80
CA ILE A 111 -24.47 -14.52 -38.40
C ILE A 111 -25.18 -13.86 -39.59
N GLU A 112 -26.43 -13.42 -39.40
CA GLU A 112 -27.26 -12.80 -40.44
C GLU A 112 -26.80 -11.38 -40.79
N ASP A 113 -26.31 -10.62 -39.81
CA ASP A 113 -25.75 -9.28 -40.00
C ASP A 113 -24.36 -9.39 -40.66
N GLU A 114 -24.24 -8.92 -41.90
CA GLU A 114 -22.99 -8.97 -42.67
C GLU A 114 -21.89 -8.05 -42.11
N ASP A 115 -22.22 -6.93 -41.48
CA ASP A 115 -21.24 -6.04 -40.85
C ASP A 115 -20.68 -6.67 -39.57
N GLU A 116 -21.55 -7.27 -38.75
CA GLU A 116 -21.12 -8.02 -37.57
C GLU A 116 -20.31 -9.27 -37.95
N LYS A 117 -20.76 -10.01 -38.97
CA LYS A 117 -20.04 -11.17 -39.51
C LYS A 117 -18.64 -10.79 -39.97
N LYS A 118 -18.48 -9.68 -40.69
CA LYS A 118 -17.17 -9.17 -41.10
C LYS A 118 -16.30 -8.80 -39.90
N ARG A 119 -16.84 -8.05 -38.94
CA ARG A 119 -16.15 -7.68 -37.68
C ARG A 119 -15.64 -8.90 -36.92
N VAL A 120 -16.50 -9.90 -36.72
CA VAL A 120 -16.16 -11.13 -35.99
C VAL A 120 -15.09 -11.94 -36.74
N LYS A 121 -15.20 -12.07 -38.07
CA LYS A 121 -14.19 -12.77 -38.88
C LYS A 121 -12.82 -12.08 -38.81
N GLU A 122 -12.77 -10.75 -38.92
CA GLU A 122 -11.54 -9.97 -38.80
C GLU A 122 -10.92 -10.10 -37.40
N HIS A 123 -11.73 -9.96 -36.35
CA HIS A 123 -11.28 -10.10 -34.96
C HIS A 123 -10.74 -11.50 -34.64
N ARG A 124 -11.43 -12.57 -35.08
CA ARG A 124 -10.96 -13.96 -34.89
C ARG A 124 -9.70 -14.26 -35.70
N LYS A 125 -9.55 -13.65 -36.88
CA LYS A 125 -8.34 -13.78 -37.70
C LYS A 125 -7.13 -13.11 -37.04
N ALA A 126 -7.33 -11.96 -36.41
CA ALA A 126 -6.30 -11.24 -35.64
C ALA A 126 -5.89 -11.99 -34.36
N ASN A 127 -6.82 -12.71 -33.74
CA ASN A 127 -6.64 -13.31 -32.41
C ASN A 127 -6.68 -14.86 -32.43
N ARG A 128 -5.85 -15.50 -33.26
CA ARG A 128 -5.84 -16.97 -33.45
C ARG A 128 -5.65 -17.80 -32.17
N LEU A 129 -4.92 -17.28 -31.18
CA LEU A 129 -4.67 -17.99 -29.92
C LEU A 129 -5.90 -18.02 -28.99
N ALA A 130 -6.90 -17.18 -29.24
CA ALA A 130 -8.06 -17.06 -28.37
C ALA A 130 -9.11 -18.15 -28.56
N TYR A 131 -9.01 -18.98 -29.60
CA TYR A 131 -9.80 -20.22 -29.70
C TYR A 131 -9.58 -21.14 -28.49
N GLU A 132 -8.34 -21.22 -27.99
CA GLU A 132 -8.03 -22.00 -26.79
C GLU A 132 -8.64 -21.37 -25.52
N TRP A 133 -8.73 -20.03 -25.47
CA TRP A 133 -9.39 -19.34 -24.36
C TRP A 133 -10.91 -19.57 -24.38
N CYS A 134 -11.54 -19.55 -25.55
CA CYS A 134 -12.97 -19.83 -25.72
C CYS A 134 -13.35 -21.27 -25.34
N LYS A 135 -12.44 -22.23 -25.56
CA LYS A 135 -12.59 -23.61 -25.08
C LYS A 135 -12.39 -23.73 -23.57
N THR A 136 -11.60 -22.84 -22.98
CA THR A 136 -11.18 -22.94 -21.59
C THR A 136 -12.09 -22.17 -20.63
N TYR A 137 -12.60 -21.00 -21.04
CA TYR A 137 -13.28 -20.04 -20.17
C TYR A 137 -14.64 -19.60 -20.70
N ASN A 138 -15.57 -19.38 -19.78
CA ASN A 138 -16.76 -18.56 -19.93
C ASN A 138 -16.49 -17.17 -19.34
N LEU A 139 -16.88 -16.14 -20.06
CA LEU A 139 -16.88 -14.77 -19.57
C LEU A 139 -18.22 -14.51 -18.88
N GLU A 140 -18.19 -14.15 -17.60
CA GLU A 140 -19.39 -13.83 -16.82
C GLU A 140 -19.35 -12.37 -16.40
N GLU A 141 -20.44 -11.66 -16.64
CA GLU A 141 -20.69 -10.32 -16.11
C GLU A 141 -21.23 -10.42 -14.68
N TYR A 142 -20.75 -9.55 -13.80
CA TYR A 142 -21.27 -9.41 -12.45
C TYR A 142 -21.21 -7.95 -12.00
N ILE A 143 -22.12 -7.58 -11.10
CA ILE A 143 -22.11 -6.26 -10.48
C ILE A 143 -21.32 -6.36 -9.18
N GLU A 144 -20.27 -5.57 -9.07
CA GLU A 144 -19.44 -5.55 -7.88
C GLU A 144 -20.13 -4.72 -6.78
N THR A 145 -20.38 -5.35 -5.62
CA THR A 145 -21.20 -4.76 -4.54
C THR A 145 -20.57 -3.54 -3.87
N SER A 146 -19.26 -3.33 -4.03
CA SER A 146 -18.53 -2.22 -3.39
C SER A 146 -18.67 -0.89 -4.12
N ASN A 147 -18.94 -0.91 -5.43
CA ASN A 147 -18.91 0.27 -6.30
C ASN A 147 -20.06 0.31 -7.33
N GLN A 148 -20.95 -0.70 -7.33
CA GLN A 148 -22.01 -0.89 -8.32
C GLN A 148 -21.52 -0.84 -9.78
N LYS A 149 -20.27 -1.25 -10.02
CA LYS A 149 -19.68 -1.27 -11.35
C LYS A 149 -19.86 -2.65 -11.99
N GLU A 150 -20.20 -2.64 -13.28
CA GLU A 150 -20.15 -3.84 -14.11
C GLU A 150 -18.70 -4.32 -14.25
N SER A 151 -18.48 -5.56 -13.84
CA SER A 151 -17.19 -6.23 -13.81
C SER A 151 -17.29 -7.61 -14.45
N TYR A 152 -16.15 -8.15 -14.85
CA TYR A 152 -16.06 -9.41 -15.58
C TYR A 152 -15.25 -10.43 -14.80
N ARG A 153 -15.63 -11.71 -14.86
CA ARG A 153 -14.84 -12.81 -14.31
C ARG A 153 -14.75 -13.98 -15.30
N LEU A 154 -13.66 -14.72 -15.20
CA LEU A 154 -13.42 -15.90 -16.04
C LEU A 154 -13.78 -17.17 -15.26
N ARG A 155 -14.77 -17.92 -15.73
CA ARG A 155 -15.10 -19.26 -15.19
C ARG A 155 -14.55 -20.35 -16.10
N ARG A 156 -13.80 -21.29 -15.54
CA ARG A 156 -13.20 -22.38 -16.33
C ARG A 156 -14.25 -23.44 -16.67
N LYS A 157 -14.53 -23.67 -17.96
CA LYS A 157 -15.55 -24.62 -18.45
C LYS A 157 -15.41 -26.02 -17.85
N LYS A 158 -14.19 -26.56 -17.82
CA LYS A 158 -13.91 -27.94 -17.34
C LYS A 158 -14.34 -28.21 -15.90
N CYS A 159 -14.22 -27.21 -15.01
CA CYS A 159 -14.44 -27.43 -13.57
C CYS A 159 -15.46 -26.48 -12.94
N GLY A 160 -16.06 -25.58 -13.72
CA GLY A 160 -17.04 -24.60 -13.24
C GLY A 160 -16.51 -23.61 -12.21
N ARG A 161 -15.19 -23.53 -11.99
CA ARG A 161 -14.57 -22.69 -10.95
C ARG A 161 -13.96 -21.41 -11.55
N ILE A 162 -13.84 -20.38 -10.72
CA ILE A 162 -13.37 -19.05 -11.12
C ILE A 162 -11.83 -19.08 -11.26
N ALA A 163 -11.32 -18.45 -12.31
CA ALA A 163 -9.90 -18.19 -12.52
C ALA A 163 -9.59 -16.75 -12.11
N LEU A 164 -8.90 -16.58 -10.97
CA LEU A 164 -8.57 -15.25 -10.44
C LEU A 164 -7.34 -14.66 -11.13
N PRO A 165 -7.33 -13.35 -11.43
CA PRO A 165 -6.11 -12.66 -11.79
C PRO A 165 -5.17 -12.57 -10.58
N MET A 166 -3.87 -12.50 -10.85
CA MET A 166 -2.81 -12.47 -9.85
C MET A 166 -3.03 -11.44 -8.73
N HIS A 167 -3.52 -10.25 -9.06
CA HIS A 167 -3.71 -9.15 -8.10
C HIS A 167 -4.85 -9.41 -7.09
N GLN A 168 -5.82 -10.28 -7.42
CA GLN A 168 -6.94 -10.66 -6.54
C GLN A 168 -6.66 -11.92 -5.70
N VAL A 169 -5.58 -12.65 -6.00
CA VAL A 169 -5.25 -13.91 -5.29
C VAL A 169 -5.06 -13.67 -3.79
N PHE A 170 -4.43 -12.55 -3.41
CA PHE A 170 -4.24 -12.21 -2.00
C PHE A 170 -5.58 -11.96 -1.29
N ASP A 171 -6.50 -11.23 -1.91
CA ASP A 171 -7.81 -10.91 -1.31
C ASP A 171 -8.60 -12.18 -1.02
N ALA A 172 -8.71 -13.07 -2.01
CA ALA A 172 -9.38 -14.36 -1.83
C ALA A 172 -8.73 -15.19 -0.71
N LEU A 173 -7.39 -15.24 -0.66
CA LEU A 173 -6.67 -15.93 0.41
C LEU A 173 -6.94 -15.31 1.78
N SER A 174 -6.90 -13.98 1.87
CA SER A 174 -7.16 -13.22 3.10
C SER A 174 -8.56 -13.49 3.61
N ASP A 175 -9.57 -13.33 2.77
CA ASP A 175 -10.98 -13.47 3.14
C ASP A 175 -11.26 -14.87 3.71
N ILE A 176 -10.83 -15.92 3.01
CA ILE A 176 -11.03 -17.30 3.49
C ILE A 176 -10.18 -17.60 4.73
N HIS A 177 -8.94 -17.12 4.78
CA HIS A 177 -8.07 -17.36 5.93
C HIS A 177 -8.60 -16.69 7.21
N VAL A 178 -9.14 -15.48 7.10
CA VAL A 178 -9.83 -14.79 8.20
C VAL A 178 -11.11 -15.53 8.58
N LYS A 179 -11.95 -15.86 7.60
CA LYS A 179 -13.24 -16.56 7.81
C LYS A 179 -13.07 -17.91 8.49
N THR A 180 -11.97 -18.61 8.21
CA THR A 180 -11.61 -19.89 8.84
C THR A 180 -10.80 -19.72 10.12
N SER A 181 -10.77 -18.52 10.72
CA SER A 181 -10.07 -18.22 11.98
C SER A 181 -8.58 -18.61 11.98
N HIS A 182 -7.88 -18.27 10.90
CA HIS A 182 -6.47 -18.60 10.68
C HIS A 182 -6.17 -20.10 10.61
N SER A 183 -7.00 -20.84 9.90
CA SER A 183 -6.81 -22.27 9.72
C SER A 183 -5.53 -22.61 8.95
N GLY A 184 -5.05 -23.86 9.11
CA GLY A 184 -3.86 -24.36 8.44
C GLY A 184 -4.02 -24.46 6.92
N ARG A 185 -2.91 -24.80 6.23
CA ARG A 185 -2.82 -24.90 4.77
C ARG A 185 -3.97 -25.70 4.16
N ASP A 186 -4.24 -26.90 4.67
CA ASP A 186 -5.17 -27.86 4.05
C ASP A 186 -6.62 -27.42 4.18
N SER A 187 -6.99 -26.83 5.32
CA SER A 187 -8.33 -26.27 5.53
C SER A 187 -8.54 -25.02 4.67
N THR A 188 -7.57 -24.10 4.63
CA THR A 188 -7.63 -22.89 3.81
C THR A 188 -7.74 -23.24 2.31
N TYR A 189 -6.91 -24.18 1.85
CA TYR A 189 -6.97 -24.67 0.47
C TYR A 189 -8.29 -25.40 0.17
N GLY A 190 -8.78 -26.22 1.11
CA GLY A 190 -10.04 -26.95 0.96
C GLY A 190 -11.21 -26.02 0.63
N GLU A 191 -11.34 -24.91 1.36
CA GLU A 191 -12.37 -23.90 1.07
C GLU A 191 -12.12 -23.16 -0.25
N LEU A 192 -10.89 -22.68 -0.50
CA LEU A 192 -10.58 -21.95 -1.74
C LEU A 192 -10.77 -22.80 -2.99
N SER A 193 -10.47 -24.10 -2.91
CA SER A 193 -10.55 -25.01 -4.06
C SER A 193 -11.98 -25.28 -4.53
N LYS A 194 -13.00 -24.96 -3.71
CA LYS A 194 -14.41 -25.03 -4.09
C LYS A 194 -14.78 -23.94 -5.08
N GLU A 195 -14.22 -22.74 -4.92
CA GLU A 195 -14.58 -21.56 -5.70
C GLU A 195 -13.56 -21.25 -6.81
N PHE A 196 -12.27 -21.41 -6.54
CA PHE A 196 -11.19 -20.98 -7.42
C PHE A 196 -10.40 -22.15 -8.01
N CYS A 197 -10.04 -22.07 -9.30
CA CYS A 197 -9.34 -23.15 -10.00
C CYS A 197 -7.82 -23.01 -10.06
N ASN A 198 -7.29 -21.80 -9.85
CA ASN A 198 -5.87 -21.49 -10.03
C ASN A 198 -5.13 -21.18 -8.73
N ILE A 199 -5.76 -21.20 -7.56
CA ILE A 199 -5.06 -21.09 -6.28
C ILE A 199 -4.44 -22.45 -5.92
N THR A 200 -3.17 -22.46 -5.50
CA THR A 200 -2.43 -23.69 -5.19
C THR A 200 -2.17 -23.81 -3.69
N GLN A 201 -1.99 -25.04 -3.18
CA GLN A 201 -1.57 -25.29 -1.80
C GLN A 201 -0.25 -24.57 -1.43
N LYS A 202 0.66 -24.38 -2.40
CA LYS A 202 1.91 -23.65 -2.23
C LYS A 202 1.65 -22.18 -1.91
N LEU A 203 0.69 -21.55 -2.59
CA LEU A 203 0.29 -20.17 -2.32
C LEU A 203 -0.39 -20.05 -0.94
N CYS A 204 -1.27 -20.98 -0.58
CA CYS A 204 -1.87 -20.99 0.76
C CYS A 204 -0.80 -21.10 1.85
N LEU A 205 0.17 -22.01 1.68
CA LEU A 205 1.27 -22.19 2.64
C LEU A 205 2.13 -20.91 2.75
N LEU A 206 2.46 -20.29 1.61
CA LEU A 206 3.23 -19.04 1.57
C LEU A 206 2.48 -17.91 2.29
N PHE A 207 1.19 -17.75 1.99
CA PHE A 207 0.32 -16.76 2.63
C PHE A 207 0.29 -16.92 4.15
N ILE A 208 0.05 -18.14 4.64
CA ILE A 208 0.00 -18.46 6.07
C ILE A 208 1.36 -18.20 6.74
N LYS A 209 2.47 -18.57 6.08
CA LYS A 209 3.82 -18.30 6.59
C LYS A 209 4.14 -16.82 6.75
N LEU A 210 3.55 -15.97 5.91
CA LEU A 210 3.74 -14.51 5.96
C LEU A 210 2.70 -13.80 6.84
N CYS A 211 1.62 -14.49 7.21
CA CYS A 211 0.54 -13.96 8.03
C CYS A 211 1.04 -13.56 9.43
N PRO A 212 0.93 -12.28 9.84
CA PRO A 212 1.42 -11.81 11.13
C PRO A 212 0.78 -12.53 12.31
N VAL A 213 -0.52 -12.79 12.25
CA VAL A 213 -1.26 -13.49 13.32
C VAL A 213 -0.79 -14.93 13.48
N CYS A 214 -0.56 -15.65 12.37
CA CYS A 214 -0.04 -17.02 12.41
C CYS A 214 1.40 -17.07 12.95
N ARG A 215 2.23 -16.06 12.64
CA ARG A 215 3.60 -15.92 13.15
C ARG A 215 3.65 -15.67 14.65
N LEU A 216 2.70 -14.89 15.18
CA LEU A 216 2.59 -14.64 16.62
C LEU A 216 2.24 -15.94 17.37
N LYS A 217 1.30 -16.74 16.84
CA LYS A 217 0.95 -18.05 17.45
C LYS A 217 2.10 -19.07 17.46
N THR A 218 3.05 -18.97 16.53
CA THR A 218 4.21 -19.86 16.45
C THR A 218 5.38 -19.42 17.33
N THR A 219 5.45 -18.15 17.72
CA THR A 219 6.49 -17.60 18.61
C THR A 219 6.13 -17.73 20.09
N THR A 220 4.85 -17.87 20.45
CA THR A 220 4.36 -17.98 21.83
C THR A 220 4.18 -19.40 22.37
N GLN A 221 4.76 -20.45 21.75
CA GLN A 221 4.75 -21.80 22.33
C GLN A 221 6.16 -22.34 22.60
N PRO A 222 6.66 -22.27 23.84
CA PRO A 222 7.58 -23.28 24.35
C PRO A 222 6.80 -24.59 24.51
N ALA A 223 7.35 -25.68 23.99
CA ALA A 223 6.76 -27.02 24.06
C ALA A 223 6.56 -27.48 25.52
N ALA A 224 5.36 -27.25 26.07
CA ALA A 224 4.92 -27.92 27.27
C ALA A 224 4.56 -29.36 26.93
N LYS A 225 5.46 -30.28 27.28
CA LYS A 225 5.19 -31.73 27.34
C LYS A 225 3.91 -31.97 28.13
N LYS A 226 2.84 -32.42 27.47
CA LYS A 226 1.75 -33.14 28.13
C LYS A 226 1.93 -34.63 27.92
N THR A 227 2.61 -35.23 28.89
CA THR A 227 2.48 -36.64 29.24
C THR A 227 1.04 -36.92 29.67
N ALA A 228 0.34 -37.82 28.98
CA ALA A 228 -0.77 -38.57 29.55
C ALA A 228 -0.82 -39.97 28.90
N LYS A 229 -0.66 -40.96 29.77
CA LYS A 229 -0.61 -42.41 29.50
C LYS A 229 -1.88 -42.92 28.80
N LYS A 230 -1.71 -43.86 27.86
CA LYS A 230 -2.47 -45.13 27.90
C LYS A 230 -1.65 -46.27 27.30
N LYS A 231 -1.65 -47.38 28.04
CA LYS A 231 -0.80 -48.58 27.89
C LYS A 231 -1.36 -49.55 26.86
N SER A 232 -0.47 -50.23 26.12
CA SER A 232 -0.48 -51.70 25.93
C SER A 232 0.91 -52.12 25.42
N VAL A 233 1.83 -52.54 26.29
CA VAL A 233 2.22 -53.95 26.50
C VAL A 233 2.27 -54.75 25.20
N ARG A 234 3.47 -55.10 24.70
CA ARG A 234 4.07 -56.44 24.88
C ARG A 234 5.50 -56.51 24.31
N THR A 235 6.41 -57.02 25.18
CA THR A 235 7.64 -57.80 24.90
C THR A 235 8.81 -57.22 24.09
N LYS A 236 9.87 -56.87 24.85
CA LYS A 236 11.32 -57.07 24.55
C LYS A 236 11.67 -58.58 24.54
N PRO A 237 12.94 -59.02 24.34
CA PRO A 237 14.14 -58.38 23.75
C PRO A 237 14.90 -59.32 22.77
N LYS A 238 15.95 -58.83 22.07
CA LYS A 238 17.34 -59.31 22.24
C LYS A 238 18.33 -58.70 21.25
N ALA A 239 19.54 -58.55 21.76
CA ALA A 239 20.77 -58.04 21.16
C ALA A 239 21.26 -58.87 19.95
N ALA A 240 21.98 -58.24 19.02
CA ALA A 240 23.46 -58.30 18.96
C ALA A 240 24.02 -58.02 17.55
N LYS A 241 25.11 -57.21 17.53
CA LYS A 241 26.33 -57.32 16.71
C LYS A 241 26.30 -57.18 15.17
N LYS A 242 26.93 -56.06 14.74
CA LYS A 242 28.26 -55.98 14.05
C LYS A 242 28.36 -56.33 12.55
N ARG A 243 28.70 -55.32 11.72
CA ARG A 243 29.79 -55.23 10.68
C ARG A 243 29.42 -54.14 9.64
N LYS A 244 30.25 -53.09 9.41
CA LYS A 244 31.28 -52.92 8.33
C LYS A 244 30.71 -53.20 6.92
N ALA A 245 30.83 -52.43 5.86
CA ALA A 245 31.70 -51.32 5.40
C ALA A 245 31.07 -50.85 4.04
N ASP A 246 30.94 -49.56 3.68
CA ASP A 246 31.83 -48.71 2.85
C ASP A 246 31.09 -48.17 1.60
N SER A 247 31.55 -47.01 1.10
CA SER A 247 31.19 -46.22 -0.10
C SER A 247 29.94 -45.31 -0.02
N GLU A 248 30.09 -43.98 0.14
CA GLU A 248 30.31 -42.95 -0.92
C GLU A 248 29.11 -42.85 -1.89
N VAL A 249 28.41 -41.73 -2.11
CA VAL A 249 28.74 -40.30 -2.16
C VAL A 249 27.47 -39.50 -1.80
N ALA A 250 27.54 -38.57 -0.84
CA ALA A 250 26.46 -37.63 -0.57
C ALA A 250 27.00 -36.21 -0.78
N SER A 251 26.49 -35.56 -1.83
CA SER A 251 26.75 -34.17 -2.15
C SER A 251 26.14 -33.25 -1.10
N GLU A 252 26.99 -32.38 -0.55
CA GLU A 252 26.63 -31.29 0.35
C GLU A 252 25.68 -30.30 -0.35
N GLN A 253 24.44 -30.24 0.10
CA GLN A 253 23.63 -29.02 -0.02
C GLN A 253 23.42 -28.47 1.39
N SER A 254 24.39 -27.64 1.78
CA SER A 254 24.33 -26.80 2.98
C SER A 254 23.04 -25.99 2.98
N SER A 255 22.18 -26.34 3.93
CA SER A 255 20.95 -25.63 4.27
C SER A 255 21.32 -24.25 4.80
N LYS A 256 21.31 -23.24 3.92
CA LYS A 256 21.37 -21.83 4.31
C LYS A 256 20.15 -21.49 5.18
N LYS A 257 20.28 -21.68 6.49
CA LYS A 257 19.48 -20.96 7.47
C LYS A 257 19.58 -19.48 7.14
N HIS A 258 18.45 -18.82 6.95
CA HIS A 258 18.38 -17.37 6.79
C HIS A 258 18.83 -16.74 8.10
N ARG A 259 20.14 -16.50 8.21
CA ARG A 259 20.72 -15.60 9.20
C ARG A 259 20.25 -14.20 8.77
N PRO A 260 19.64 -13.39 9.65
CA PRO A 260 19.34 -12.00 9.30
C PRO A 260 20.65 -11.38 8.84
N SER A 261 20.64 -10.77 7.65
CA SER A 261 21.80 -10.03 7.16
C SER A 261 22.15 -9.00 8.23
N THR A 262 23.39 -9.00 8.69
CA THR A 262 23.96 -7.94 9.53
C THR A 262 24.16 -6.69 8.68
N GLY A 263 23.08 -6.19 8.06
CA GLY A 263 23.04 -4.90 7.42
C GLY A 263 23.18 -3.83 8.48
N ASN A 264 23.93 -2.78 8.18
CA ASN A 264 24.19 -1.71 9.14
C ASN A 264 22.87 -1.11 9.63
N LYS A 265 22.66 -1.07 10.95
CA LYS A 265 21.38 -0.67 11.55
C LYS A 265 21.20 0.85 11.41
N LYS A 266 20.41 1.26 10.44
CA LYS A 266 20.03 2.67 10.22
C LYS A 266 18.90 3.16 11.12
N THR A 267 18.87 4.47 11.39
CA THR A 267 17.73 5.17 11.98
C THR A 267 16.91 5.86 10.90
N ILE A 268 15.61 5.60 10.89
CA ILE A 268 14.68 6.07 9.86
C ILE A 268 13.54 6.83 10.54
N VAL A 269 13.44 8.12 10.23
CA VAL A 269 12.37 9.01 10.68
C VAL A 269 11.24 8.98 9.65
N ILE A 270 10.00 8.75 10.07
CA ILE A 270 8.84 8.64 9.15
C ILE A 270 7.66 9.41 9.75
N SER A 271 7.08 10.33 8.98
CA SER A 271 5.80 10.97 9.36
C SER A 271 4.60 10.25 8.77
N GLY A 272 3.48 10.24 9.51
CA GLY A 272 2.22 9.61 9.06
C GLY A 272 2.26 8.08 9.08
N VAL A 273 2.70 7.48 10.18
CA VAL A 273 2.97 6.02 10.27
C VAL A 273 1.74 5.16 10.62
N THR A 274 0.59 5.75 10.88
CA THR A 274 -0.59 5.01 11.36
C THR A 274 -1.42 4.36 10.25
N SER A 275 -1.28 4.81 9.00
CA SER A 275 -2.02 4.27 7.86
C SER A 275 -1.23 4.31 6.55
N GLY A 276 -1.80 3.67 5.52
CA GLY A 276 -1.33 3.72 4.13
C GLY A 276 0.16 3.41 3.97
N LEU A 277 0.84 4.20 3.13
CA LEU A 277 2.24 4.00 2.79
C LEU A 277 3.17 4.13 4.00
N GLY A 278 2.94 5.12 4.88
CA GLY A 278 3.80 5.35 6.06
C GLY A 278 3.79 4.16 7.01
N ARG A 279 2.62 3.53 7.19
CA ARG A 279 2.50 2.31 7.97
C ARG A 279 3.23 1.12 7.33
N GLY A 280 3.09 0.96 6.01
CA GLY A 280 3.84 -0.06 5.26
C GLY A 280 5.36 0.13 5.35
N LEU A 281 5.84 1.37 5.27
CA LEU A 281 7.26 1.71 5.42
C LEU A 281 7.78 1.42 6.83
N LEU A 282 7.02 1.80 7.87
CA LEU A 282 7.35 1.45 9.26
C LEU A 282 7.50 -0.06 9.41
N GLU A 283 6.51 -0.83 8.94
CA GLU A 283 6.52 -2.30 9.05
C GLU A 283 7.71 -2.92 8.32
N TYR A 284 7.95 -2.47 7.08
CA TYR A 284 9.03 -2.96 6.27
C TYR A 284 10.38 -2.75 6.95
N TYR A 285 10.72 -1.50 7.29
CA TYR A 285 12.02 -1.18 7.85
C TYR A 285 12.21 -1.73 9.27
N TYR A 286 11.15 -1.79 10.08
CA TYR A 286 11.18 -2.43 11.39
C TYR A 286 11.54 -3.92 11.27
N LEU A 287 10.94 -4.65 10.33
CA LEU A 287 11.23 -6.06 10.09
C LEU A 287 12.66 -6.31 9.56
N GLN A 288 13.26 -5.32 8.90
CA GLN A 288 14.68 -5.36 8.51
C GLN A 288 15.64 -5.06 9.68
N GLY A 289 15.12 -4.76 10.88
CA GLY A 289 15.93 -4.51 12.08
C GLY A 289 16.44 -3.07 12.22
N HIS A 290 15.94 -2.14 11.40
CA HIS A 290 16.26 -0.72 11.51
C HIS A 290 15.58 -0.08 12.72
N ARG A 291 16.13 1.03 13.21
CA ARG A 291 15.51 1.84 14.26
C ARG A 291 14.50 2.76 13.60
N ILE A 292 13.24 2.69 14.03
CA ILE A 292 12.17 3.52 13.48
C ILE A 292 11.78 4.60 14.47
N VAL A 293 11.73 5.82 13.98
CA VAL A 293 11.18 6.99 14.68
C VAL A 293 9.96 7.44 13.89
N GLY A 294 8.77 7.22 14.42
CA GLY A 294 7.53 7.48 13.73
C GLY A 294 6.71 8.58 14.38
N CYS A 295 5.92 9.30 13.60
CA CYS A 295 4.88 10.15 14.17
C CYS A 295 3.54 10.06 13.44
N ALA A 296 2.48 10.38 14.16
CA ALA A 296 1.15 10.63 13.62
C ALA A 296 0.37 11.54 14.56
N ARG A 297 -0.75 12.11 14.10
CA ARG A 297 -1.54 13.07 14.88
C ARG A 297 -2.52 12.44 15.89
N THR A 298 -2.89 11.17 15.70
CA THR A 298 -3.93 10.52 16.50
C THR A 298 -3.34 9.71 17.65
N THR A 299 -3.56 10.15 18.88
CA THR A 299 -3.03 9.50 20.10
C THR A 299 -3.42 8.02 20.20
N GLN A 300 -4.68 7.68 19.91
CA GLN A 300 -5.15 6.29 19.99
C GLN A 300 -4.45 5.37 18.99
N ASP A 301 -4.23 5.85 17.76
CA ASP A 301 -3.57 5.08 16.71
C ASP A 301 -2.09 4.88 17.04
N VAL A 302 -1.41 5.94 17.52
CA VAL A 302 -0.02 5.87 17.98
C VAL A 302 0.12 4.87 19.13
N ASN A 303 -0.75 4.93 20.14
CA ASN A 303 -0.72 4.00 21.28
C ASN A 303 -0.93 2.54 20.86
N SER A 304 -1.86 2.31 19.93
CA SER A 304 -2.10 0.98 19.37
C SER A 304 -0.89 0.49 18.58
N LEU A 305 -0.27 1.37 17.80
CA LEU A 305 0.90 1.08 16.99
C LEU A 305 2.15 0.77 17.83
N SER A 306 2.37 1.51 18.91
CA SER A 306 3.49 1.31 19.84
C SER A 306 3.44 -0.07 20.50
N LYS A 307 2.25 -0.61 20.75
CA LYS A 307 2.07 -1.98 21.28
C LYS A 307 2.50 -3.04 20.26
N LEU A 308 2.27 -2.78 18.96
CA LEU A 308 2.63 -3.70 17.88
C LEU A 308 4.13 -3.64 17.53
N PHE A 309 4.75 -2.47 17.69
CA PHE A 309 6.17 -2.23 17.39
C PHE A 309 6.88 -1.64 18.60
N PRO A 310 7.09 -2.43 19.68
CA PRO A 310 7.63 -1.93 20.94
C PRO A 310 9.06 -1.37 20.84
N GLN A 311 9.80 -1.72 19.78
CA GLN A 311 11.16 -1.19 19.53
C GLN A 311 11.18 0.07 18.65
N ALA A 312 10.02 0.53 18.17
CA ALA A 312 9.89 1.78 17.44
C ALA A 312 9.57 2.91 18.43
N THR A 313 10.20 4.07 18.22
CA THR A 313 9.89 5.29 18.98
C THR A 313 8.79 6.04 18.25
N LEU A 314 7.57 6.02 18.78
CA LEU A 314 6.41 6.62 18.13
C LEU A 314 5.85 7.77 18.96
N SER A 315 5.65 8.92 18.30
CA SER A 315 5.21 10.17 18.94
C SER A 315 3.91 10.70 18.33
N VAL A 316 3.12 11.38 19.16
CA VAL A 316 1.96 12.14 18.67
C VAL A 316 2.44 13.51 18.22
N VAL A 317 2.34 13.79 16.92
CA VAL A 317 2.84 15.03 16.31
C VAL A 317 1.93 15.44 15.18
N ASN A 318 1.47 16.68 15.21
CA ASN A 318 0.91 17.35 14.05
C ASN A 318 2.03 18.00 13.23
N VAL A 319 2.35 17.42 12.06
CA VAL A 319 3.43 17.95 11.22
C VAL A 319 3.21 19.38 10.74
N ALA A 320 1.96 19.85 10.66
CA ALA A 320 1.65 21.23 10.29
C ALA A 320 2.09 22.25 11.38
N SER A 321 2.28 21.79 12.62
CA SER A 321 2.76 22.61 13.74
C SER A 321 4.28 22.58 13.79
N ASP A 322 4.92 23.70 13.47
CA ASP A 322 6.38 23.85 13.53
C ASP A 322 6.91 23.52 14.93
N MET A 323 6.26 24.04 15.98
CA MET A 323 6.63 23.80 17.37
C MET A 323 6.59 22.32 17.75
N GLU A 324 5.58 21.57 17.31
CA GLU A 324 5.49 20.14 17.60
C GLU A 324 6.56 19.33 16.85
N VAL A 325 6.89 19.71 15.60
CA VAL A 325 7.97 19.06 14.84
C VAL A 325 9.33 19.38 15.46
N ALA A 326 9.54 20.62 15.92
CA ALA A 326 10.74 21.03 16.64
C ALA A 326 10.90 20.23 17.93
N ALA A 327 9.85 20.15 18.74
CA ALA A 327 9.84 19.38 19.98
C ALA A 327 10.09 17.89 19.70
N TRP A 328 9.52 17.33 18.63
CA TRP A 328 9.76 15.95 18.24
C TRP A 328 11.22 15.68 17.83
N ALA A 329 11.83 16.60 17.07
CA ALA A 329 13.24 16.50 16.68
C ALA A 329 14.18 16.63 17.90
N GLN A 330 13.87 17.54 18.84
CA GLN A 330 14.62 17.69 20.09
C GLN A 330 14.47 16.48 21.01
N ASP A 331 13.25 15.95 21.14
CA ASP A 331 12.95 14.76 21.93
C ASP A 331 13.71 13.53 21.42
N LEU A 332 13.93 13.45 20.11
CA LEU A 332 14.77 12.43 19.51
C LEU A 332 16.23 12.54 19.98
N CYS A 333 16.75 13.76 20.12
CA CYS A 333 18.07 14.01 20.70
C CYS A 333 18.10 13.66 22.20
N GLY A 334 17.06 14.03 22.97
CA GLY A 334 17.02 13.89 24.43
C GLY A 334 16.70 12.47 24.95
N LYS A 335 15.69 11.79 24.41
CA LYS A 335 15.20 10.49 24.93
C LYS A 335 16.06 9.28 24.56
N LEU A 336 17.01 9.44 23.64
CA LEU A 336 17.87 8.35 23.18
C LEU A 336 19.29 8.41 23.75
N GLY A 337 19.50 9.20 24.81
CA GLY A 337 20.71 9.17 25.64
C GLY A 337 21.85 10.08 25.17
N VAL A 338 21.54 11.19 24.48
CA VAL A 338 22.58 12.14 24.05
C VAL A 338 22.69 13.28 25.05
N ASP A 339 23.73 13.24 25.88
CA ASP A 339 24.23 14.42 26.57
C ASP A 339 25.07 15.22 25.55
N HIS A 340 24.69 16.46 25.27
CA HIS A 340 25.39 17.33 24.30
C HIS A 340 26.87 17.57 24.65
N PHE A 341 27.29 17.24 25.88
CA PHE A 341 28.66 17.42 26.36
C PHE A 341 29.53 16.15 26.37
N ASN A 342 28.95 14.94 26.23
CA ASN A 342 29.70 13.70 26.38
C ASN A 342 29.61 12.82 25.11
N ASN A 343 30.71 12.83 24.35
CA ASN A 343 30.93 12.31 23.00
C ASN A 343 30.70 10.79 22.75
N SER A 344 29.93 10.04 23.56
CA SER A 344 29.96 8.57 23.44
C SER A 344 28.88 7.91 22.57
N GLU A 345 27.65 8.42 22.43
CA GLU A 345 26.66 7.82 21.49
C GLU A 345 25.66 8.86 20.97
N ARG A 346 25.97 9.53 19.85
CA ARG A 346 25.01 10.40 19.16
C ARG A 346 24.03 9.55 18.35
N LEU A 347 22.75 9.86 18.43
CA LEU A 347 21.77 9.23 17.55
C LEU A 347 21.97 9.71 16.11
N GLU A 348 22.43 8.80 15.27
CA GLU A 348 22.55 9.02 13.84
C GLU A 348 21.17 8.91 13.16
N VAL A 349 20.76 9.97 12.47
CA VAL A 349 19.59 10.00 11.57
C VAL A 349 20.10 9.78 10.14
N ASP A 350 19.72 8.67 9.52
CA ASP A 350 20.18 8.30 8.18
C ASP A 350 19.17 8.67 7.10
N ILE A 351 17.89 8.45 7.38
CA ILE A 351 16.80 8.65 6.42
C ILE A 351 15.66 9.37 7.11
N VAL A 352 15.16 10.42 6.46
CA VAL A 352 13.93 11.11 6.85
C VAL A 352 12.92 10.94 5.73
N ILE A 353 11.74 10.43 6.04
CA ILE A 353 10.64 10.23 5.09
C ILE A 353 9.46 11.11 5.50
N ALA A 354 9.36 12.27 4.87
CA ALA A 354 8.22 13.17 5.00
C ALA A 354 7.02 12.61 4.19
N ASN A 355 6.26 11.71 4.83
CA ASN A 355 5.17 10.94 4.20
C ASN A 355 3.77 11.44 4.54
N ALA A 356 3.58 12.07 5.70
CA ALA A 356 2.28 12.57 6.14
C ALA A 356 1.66 13.47 5.05
N ARG A 357 0.42 13.18 4.67
CA ARG A 357 -0.32 13.93 3.65
C ARG A 357 -1.82 13.73 3.80
N VAL A 358 -2.59 14.68 3.29
CA VAL A 358 -4.04 14.62 3.17
C VAL A 358 -4.49 15.06 1.78
N SER A 359 -5.71 14.68 1.41
CA SER A 359 -6.43 15.20 0.25
C SER A 359 -7.93 15.22 0.61
N PRO A 360 -8.37 16.14 1.48
CA PRO A 360 -9.75 16.16 1.99
C PRO A 360 -10.78 16.33 0.86
N GLU A 361 -10.39 16.98 -0.23
CA GLU A 361 -11.17 17.11 -1.47
C GLU A 361 -11.60 15.77 -2.09
N THR A 362 -10.95 14.64 -1.76
CA THR A 362 -11.39 13.30 -2.22
C THR A 362 -12.43 12.65 -1.33
N ALA A 363 -12.67 13.20 -0.13
CA ALA A 363 -13.65 12.67 0.81
C ALA A 363 -15.09 13.06 0.42
N HIS A 364 -15.24 14.01 -0.51
CA HIS A 364 -16.51 14.52 -0.99
C HIS A 364 -16.53 14.39 -2.51
N GLU A 365 -17.68 13.99 -3.07
CA GLU A 365 -17.93 13.81 -4.51
C GLU A 365 -17.14 14.82 -5.37
N ASN A 366 -16.25 14.31 -6.24
CA ASN A 366 -15.43 15.02 -7.24
C ASN A 366 -15.64 16.55 -7.31
N ARG A 367 -15.09 17.30 -6.34
CA ARG A 367 -15.25 18.76 -6.26
C ARG A 367 -14.31 19.47 -7.22
N CYS A 368 -14.85 20.36 -8.05
CA CYS A 368 -14.04 21.27 -8.85
C CYS A 368 -13.33 22.29 -7.96
N ALA A 369 -12.29 22.94 -8.51
CA ALA A 369 -11.43 23.87 -7.79
C ALA A 369 -12.19 24.95 -6.97
N TRP A 370 -13.26 25.53 -7.53
CA TRP A 370 -14.05 26.59 -6.88
C TRP A 370 -15.02 26.09 -5.79
N GLN A 371 -15.17 24.77 -5.64
CA GLN A 371 -16.03 24.14 -4.64
C GLN A 371 -15.25 23.60 -3.43
N ILE A 372 -13.92 23.65 -3.48
CA ILE A 372 -13.07 23.23 -2.37
C ILE A 372 -13.23 24.26 -1.23
N SER A 373 -13.56 23.78 -0.04
CA SER A 373 -13.67 24.65 1.14
C SER A 373 -12.30 25.23 1.50
N ARG A 374 -12.27 26.41 2.12
CA ARG A 374 -11.01 26.99 2.59
C ARG A 374 -10.32 26.11 3.62
N VAL A 375 -11.10 25.49 4.51
CA VAL A 375 -10.60 24.55 5.51
C VAL A 375 -9.89 23.35 4.87
N ASP A 376 -10.47 22.75 3.82
CA ASP A 376 -9.86 21.61 3.13
C ASP A 376 -8.61 22.01 2.34
N PHE A 377 -8.65 23.17 1.69
CA PHE A 377 -7.52 23.74 0.96
C PHE A 377 -6.35 24.02 1.89
N ASP A 378 -6.60 24.76 2.97
CA ASP A 378 -5.61 25.13 3.98
C ASP A 378 -5.02 23.88 4.65
N ALA A 379 -5.85 22.91 5.05
CA ALA A 379 -5.39 21.64 5.60
C ALA A 379 -4.46 20.89 4.63
N THR A 380 -4.74 20.93 3.33
CA THR A 380 -3.88 20.33 2.31
C THR A 380 -2.53 21.03 2.23
N LEU A 381 -2.49 22.37 2.20
CA LEU A 381 -1.22 23.10 2.15
C LEU A 381 -0.43 22.97 3.45
N ASP A 382 -1.10 23.10 4.60
CA ASP A 382 -0.49 23.04 5.92
C ASP A 382 0.16 21.69 6.18
N ILE A 383 -0.50 20.59 5.82
CA ILE A 383 0.07 19.26 6.05
C ILE A 383 1.04 18.89 4.93
N ASN A 384 0.65 19.05 3.66
CA ASN A 384 1.43 18.51 2.54
C ASN A 384 2.63 19.38 2.17
N ILE A 385 2.59 20.69 2.44
CA ILE A 385 3.68 21.63 2.13
C ILE A 385 4.37 22.06 3.41
N LYS A 386 3.66 22.75 4.32
CA LYS A 386 4.28 23.28 5.55
C LYS A 386 4.82 22.15 6.42
N GLY A 387 4.10 21.03 6.52
CA GLY A 387 4.57 19.86 7.25
C GLY A 387 5.89 19.29 6.73
N VAL A 388 6.10 19.29 5.40
CA VAL A 388 7.39 18.90 4.82
C VAL A 388 8.46 19.96 5.10
N SER A 389 8.12 21.24 4.97
CA SER A 389 9.02 22.35 5.30
C SER A 389 9.50 22.31 6.76
N ASN A 390 8.59 22.09 7.71
CA ASN A 390 8.92 21.97 9.13
C ASN A 390 9.86 20.78 9.37
N MET A 391 9.61 19.65 8.72
CA MET A 391 10.52 18.50 8.80
C MET A 391 11.91 18.78 8.21
N ILE A 392 11.98 19.52 7.09
CA ILE A 392 13.26 19.98 6.54
C ILE A 392 13.98 20.84 7.58
N GLN A 393 13.29 21.85 8.11
CA GLN A 393 13.84 22.82 9.06
C GLN A 393 14.44 22.17 10.31
N HIS A 394 13.81 21.12 10.84
CA HIS A 394 14.25 20.53 12.12
C HIS A 394 15.09 19.26 11.97
N PHE A 395 14.93 18.47 10.89
CA PHE A 395 15.71 17.24 10.73
C PHE A 395 16.93 17.38 9.82
N VAL A 396 16.92 18.25 8.81
CA VAL A 396 18.09 18.42 7.92
C VAL A 396 19.31 18.96 8.68
N PRO A 397 19.20 19.96 9.58
CA PRO A 397 20.34 20.39 10.39
C PRO A 397 20.95 19.27 11.23
N ILE A 398 20.11 18.38 11.80
CA ILE A 398 20.55 17.19 12.54
C ILE A 398 21.33 16.25 11.61
N MET A 399 20.84 16.01 10.40
CA MET A 399 21.53 15.16 9.42
C MET A 399 22.89 15.76 9.01
N ILE A 400 22.97 17.09 8.84
CA ILE A 400 24.22 17.79 8.53
C ILE A 400 25.22 17.68 9.68
N ASP A 401 24.78 17.92 10.93
CA ASP A 401 25.64 17.77 12.10
C ASP A 401 26.15 16.34 12.25
N ASN A 402 25.27 15.34 12.07
CA ASN A 402 25.64 13.93 12.10
C ASN A 402 26.71 13.59 11.07
N ALA A 403 26.66 14.16 9.86
CA ALA A 403 27.66 13.92 8.84
C ALA A 403 29.00 14.62 9.13
N LYS A 404 28.98 15.87 9.61
CA LYS A 404 30.20 16.65 9.91
C LYS A 404 31.04 16.06 11.03
N ASN A 405 30.41 15.44 12.01
CA ASN A 405 31.09 14.90 13.19
C ASN A 405 31.58 13.45 13.03
N GLN A 406 31.48 12.88 11.82
CA GLN A 406 31.92 11.53 11.51
C GLN A 406 33.20 11.51 10.68
N LYS A 407 34.15 10.63 11.03
CA LYS A 407 35.39 10.43 10.25
C LYS A 407 35.12 9.89 8.84
N ASN A 408 34.07 9.09 8.66
CA ASN A 408 33.64 8.52 7.39
C ASN A 408 32.10 8.53 7.32
N PRO A 409 31.48 9.65 6.95
CA PRO A 409 30.05 9.78 7.03
C PRO A 409 29.33 8.88 6.03
N SER A 410 28.31 8.17 6.51
CA SER A 410 27.43 7.39 5.65
C SER A 410 26.50 8.31 4.85
N ASN A 411 26.03 7.86 3.67
CA ASN A 411 25.06 8.63 2.88
C ASN A 411 23.75 8.81 3.65
N LYS A 412 23.24 10.04 3.63
CA LYS A 412 22.01 10.43 4.31
C LYS A 412 20.99 10.93 3.31
N CYS A 413 19.71 10.61 3.51
CA CYS A 413 18.68 10.89 2.51
C CYS A 413 17.41 11.49 3.12
N PHE A 414 16.99 12.64 2.60
CA PHE A 414 15.68 13.21 2.87
C PHE A 414 14.71 12.89 1.72
N VAL A 415 13.64 12.18 2.02
CA VAL A 415 12.62 11.77 1.05
C VAL A 415 11.32 12.50 1.37
N ALA A 416 10.76 13.21 0.41
CA ALA A 416 9.40 13.74 0.53
C ALA A 416 8.45 13.04 -0.43
N MET A 417 7.26 12.68 0.05
CA MET A 417 6.31 11.96 -0.76
C MET A 417 5.57 12.90 -1.73
N SER A 418 5.90 12.77 -3.01
CA SER A 418 5.23 13.36 -4.16
C SER A 418 4.11 12.44 -4.70
N SER A 419 3.68 12.62 -5.97
CA SER A 419 2.67 11.83 -6.67
C SER A 419 2.77 12.06 -8.18
N GLY A 420 2.15 11.19 -9.02
CA GLY A 420 1.93 11.49 -10.43
C GLY A 420 1.15 12.80 -10.64
N LEU A 421 0.28 13.15 -9.70
CA LEU A 421 -0.43 14.44 -9.65
C LEU A 421 0.48 15.66 -9.37
N GLY A 422 1.75 15.44 -8.99
CA GLY A 422 2.79 16.47 -8.95
C GLY A 422 3.42 16.76 -10.32
N ARG A 423 2.96 16.09 -11.38
CA ARG A 423 3.42 16.26 -12.77
C ARG A 423 2.28 16.28 -13.78
N SER A 424 1.03 16.12 -13.32
CA SER A 424 -0.16 16.11 -14.17
C SER A 424 -1.36 16.62 -13.38
N PRO A 425 -2.16 17.55 -13.94
CA PRO A 425 -3.33 18.06 -13.26
C PRO A 425 -4.46 17.02 -13.23
N ASN A 426 -5.33 17.12 -12.23
CA ASN A 426 -6.62 16.46 -12.18
C ASN A 426 -7.69 17.48 -11.74
N PRO A 427 -8.80 17.63 -12.48
CA PRO A 427 -9.81 18.66 -12.22
C PRO A 427 -10.46 18.56 -10.82
N TYR A 428 -10.42 17.39 -10.20
CA TYR A 428 -11.06 17.12 -8.91
C TYR A 428 -10.07 17.03 -7.74
N HIS A 429 -8.79 17.35 -7.97
CA HIS A 429 -7.72 17.30 -6.96
C HIS A 429 -6.85 18.56 -6.98
N THR A 430 -7.47 19.74 -7.07
CA THR A 430 -6.73 20.96 -7.35
C THR A 430 -5.75 21.32 -6.23
N ALA A 431 -6.16 21.27 -4.96
CA ALA A 431 -5.28 21.60 -3.84
C ALA A 431 -4.16 20.56 -3.68
N TYR A 432 -4.50 19.28 -3.87
CA TYR A 432 -3.53 18.20 -3.78
C TYR A 432 -2.50 18.28 -4.91
N CYS A 433 -2.93 18.49 -6.16
CA CYS A 433 -2.03 18.75 -7.29
C CYS A 433 -1.08 19.90 -6.96
N ALA A 434 -1.60 21.07 -6.58
CA ALA A 434 -0.77 22.22 -6.21
C ALA A 434 0.28 21.86 -5.14
N SER A 435 -0.12 21.12 -4.09
CA SER A 435 0.81 20.67 -3.05
C SER A 435 1.91 19.74 -3.58
N LYS A 436 1.60 18.85 -4.52
CA LYS A 436 2.59 17.90 -5.05
C LYS A 436 3.55 18.55 -6.04
N TRP A 437 3.09 19.53 -6.82
CA TRP A 437 3.99 20.39 -7.60
C TRP A 437 4.93 21.20 -6.69
N ALA A 438 4.41 21.74 -5.58
CA ALA A 438 5.23 22.44 -4.59
C ALA A 438 6.32 21.54 -4.01
N ILE A 439 5.99 20.27 -3.67
CA ILE A 439 6.99 19.30 -3.19
C ILE A 439 8.07 18.99 -4.23
N GLU A 440 7.71 18.83 -5.51
CA GLU A 440 8.70 18.61 -6.57
C GLU A 440 9.71 19.78 -6.65
N GLY A 441 9.23 21.02 -6.61
CA GLY A 441 10.08 22.21 -6.64
C GLY A 441 10.92 22.37 -5.38
N MET A 442 10.27 22.28 -4.21
CA MET A 442 10.90 22.44 -2.90
C MET A 442 12.06 21.46 -2.69
N ILE A 443 11.86 20.17 -3.01
CA ILE A 443 12.88 19.17 -2.75
C ILE A 443 14.03 19.23 -3.76
N LYS A 444 13.76 19.60 -5.02
CA LYS A 444 14.84 19.86 -5.99
C LYS A 444 15.70 21.03 -5.54
N SER A 445 15.07 22.10 -5.04
CA SER A 445 15.80 23.24 -4.48
C SER A 445 16.62 22.83 -3.25
N LEU A 446 16.04 22.03 -2.34
CA LEU A 446 16.76 21.49 -1.18
C LEU A 446 17.98 20.68 -1.62
N ALA A 447 17.81 19.74 -2.56
CA ALA A 447 18.88 18.88 -3.05
C ALA A 447 20.09 19.67 -3.59
N MET A 448 19.85 20.80 -4.26
CA MET A 448 20.92 21.68 -4.76
C MET A 448 21.70 22.39 -3.64
N SER A 449 21.11 22.54 -2.46
CA SER A 449 21.71 23.25 -1.32
C SER A 449 22.35 22.35 -0.27
N LEU A 450 22.15 21.03 -0.36
CA LEU A 450 22.66 20.08 0.62
C LEU A 450 24.16 19.81 0.43
N PRO A 451 24.95 19.75 1.51
CA PRO A 451 26.33 19.31 1.45
C PRO A 451 26.41 17.78 1.30
N GLU A 452 27.45 17.29 0.64
CA GLU A 452 27.77 15.86 0.63
C GLU A 452 28.04 15.36 2.08
N PRO A 453 27.61 14.13 2.45
CA PRO A 453 26.97 13.09 1.64
C PRO A 453 25.42 13.06 1.79
N LEU A 454 24.77 14.23 1.95
CA LEU A 454 23.32 14.31 2.08
C LEU A 454 22.68 14.51 0.70
N TYR A 455 21.59 13.80 0.46
CA TYR A 455 20.76 13.94 -0.74
C TYR A 455 19.30 14.16 -0.35
N ALA A 456 18.53 14.80 -1.24
CA ALA A 456 17.09 14.89 -1.10
C ALA A 456 16.37 14.47 -2.38
N VAL A 457 15.27 13.73 -2.24
CA VAL A 457 14.53 13.16 -3.38
C VAL A 457 13.02 13.34 -3.20
N PRO A 458 12.31 13.96 -4.17
CA PRO A 458 10.86 13.87 -4.22
C PRO A 458 10.47 12.52 -4.83
N LEU A 459 9.80 11.67 -4.05
CA LEU A 459 9.40 10.34 -4.49
C LEU A 459 7.94 10.32 -4.90
N ALA A 460 7.63 10.02 -6.15
CA ALA A 460 6.27 9.84 -6.63
C ALA A 460 5.94 8.34 -6.72
N PRO A 461 5.23 7.75 -5.74
CA PRO A 461 4.74 6.39 -5.85
C PRO A 461 3.67 6.35 -6.94
N VAL A 462 3.81 5.41 -7.86
CA VAL A 462 2.97 5.29 -9.06
C VAL A 462 1.83 4.32 -8.77
N SER A 463 0.59 4.71 -9.05
CA SER A 463 -0.50 3.74 -9.23
C SER A 463 -0.35 3.06 -10.60
N LEU A 464 -0.75 1.79 -10.74
CA LEU A 464 -0.66 1.03 -12.01
C LEU A 464 -1.29 1.80 -13.20
N GLN A 465 -2.32 2.62 -12.94
CA GLN A 465 -2.95 3.51 -13.93
C GLN A 465 -2.06 4.68 -14.40
N GLU A 466 -1.21 5.25 -13.53
CA GLU A 466 -0.33 6.37 -13.87
C GLU A 466 0.89 5.96 -14.70
N GLN A 467 1.31 4.70 -14.61
CA GLN A 467 2.43 4.15 -15.39
C GLN A 467 2.12 4.14 -16.91
N ILE A 468 0.85 3.91 -17.26
CA ILE A 468 0.34 3.95 -18.64
C ILE A 468 0.27 5.39 -19.17
N ARG A 469 0.06 6.39 -18.29
CA ARG A 469 -0.01 7.81 -18.67
C ARG A 469 1.35 8.48 -18.80
N GLN A 470 2.38 7.98 -18.12
CA GLN A 470 3.75 8.51 -18.24
C GLN A 470 4.45 8.09 -19.54
N SER A 471 4.09 6.94 -20.13
CA SER A 471 4.64 6.49 -21.41
C SER A 471 4.27 7.41 -22.58
N THR A 472 3.13 8.09 -22.51
CA THR A 472 2.68 9.10 -23.50
C THR A 472 3.39 10.45 -23.33
N ASN A 473 3.84 10.82 -22.13
CA ASN A 473 4.58 12.07 -21.89
C ASN A 473 6.08 12.01 -22.27
N LEU A 474 6.67 10.81 -22.38
CA LEU A 474 8.03 10.64 -22.90
C LEU A 474 8.18 11.06 -24.37
N GLN A 475 7.08 11.07 -25.14
CA GLN A 475 7.08 11.62 -26.51
C GLN A 475 7.12 13.16 -26.51
N MET A 476 6.51 13.82 -25.53
CA MET A 476 6.50 15.29 -25.43
C MET A 476 7.85 15.85 -24.94
N MET A 477 8.54 15.15 -24.04
CA MET A 477 9.92 15.51 -23.64
C MET A 477 10.95 15.31 -24.77
N ARG A 478 10.73 14.33 -25.67
CA ARG A 478 11.56 14.19 -26.88
C ARG A 478 11.33 15.32 -27.90
N TYR A 479 10.13 15.87 -27.96
CA TYR A 479 9.80 17.01 -28.83
C TYR A 479 10.49 18.31 -28.36
N CYS A 480 10.49 18.58 -27.05
CA CYS A 480 11.15 19.77 -26.48
C CYS A 480 12.69 19.68 -26.44
N TRP A 481 13.28 18.47 -26.39
CA TRP A 481 14.74 18.31 -26.51
C TRP A 481 15.22 18.56 -27.95
N ARG A 482 14.52 18.05 -28.97
CA ARG A 482 14.90 18.26 -30.38
C ARG A 482 14.78 19.71 -30.85
N ALA A 483 13.94 20.53 -30.23
CA ALA A 483 13.79 21.95 -30.54
C ALA A 483 14.95 22.84 -30.04
N ARG A 484 15.92 22.31 -29.26
CA ARG A 484 17.10 23.05 -28.77
C ARG A 484 18.45 22.54 -29.29
N SER A 485 18.46 21.48 -30.07
CA SER A 485 19.65 21.01 -30.80
C SER A 485 19.49 21.38 -32.27
N GLY A 486 19.65 22.67 -32.55
CA GLY A 486 19.85 23.15 -33.91
C GLY A 486 21.29 22.84 -34.35
N SER A 487 21.39 21.89 -35.27
CA SER A 487 22.46 21.76 -36.26
C SER A 487 21.84 21.17 -37.52
#